data_AF-A0A6J4XZR0-F1
#
_entry.id   AF-A0A6J4XZR0-F1
#
_cell.length_a   1.000
_cell.length_b   1.000
_cell.length_c   1.000
_cell.angle_alpha   90.00
_cell.angle_beta   90.00
_cell.angle_gamma   90.00
#
_symmetry.space_group_name_H-M   'P 1'
#
loop_
_entity.id
_entity.type
_entity.pdbx_description
1 polymer ?
#
loop_
_entity_poly.entity_id
_entity_poly.type
_entity_poly.pdbx_seq_one_letter_code
_entity_poly.pdbx_strand_id
1 'polypeptide(L)'
;MKYPRILLFIAVLTTEIAFLSSYAMAETTVYSTWKNGKLANTTYVNTVPTYEADKDLKGKSFQDLMVEGFEAYENNAHKHAWRLFSYASKQRPGNVESNVWHAKSEYQHLLHRDGESRAKKEALITVNNYLRDKPKNYVLESLKRRIERGLNPDSFSMEAMQFVLDARKAYGKKDYKTSSALYAKSVEIDPHNAVAWDSYAAAFYRSLTGSKEERRRATLPILEKGYSFNPDHDKLKRNIDRTKTRLSTK
;
A
#
# COMPACT_ATOMS: atom_id res chain seq x y z
N MET A 1 12.97 -46.65 2.84
CA MET A 1 12.15 -45.42 2.75
C MET A 1 12.83 -44.30 3.53
N LYS A 2 13.48 -43.35 2.84
CA LYS A 2 14.17 -42.19 3.43
C LYS A 2 13.33 -40.94 3.10
N TYR A 3 13.33 -39.94 3.98
CA TYR A 3 12.66 -38.61 3.89
C TYR A 3 11.30 -38.37 4.59
N PRO A 4 11.03 -38.84 5.82
CA PRO A 4 9.85 -38.38 6.58
C PRO A 4 9.97 -36.90 7.04
N ARG A 5 11.18 -36.33 7.12
CA ARG A 5 11.39 -34.94 7.61
C ARG A 5 11.12 -33.83 6.58
N ILE A 6 11.19 -34.14 5.28
CA ILE A 6 10.94 -33.14 4.22
C ILE A 6 9.44 -32.89 4.06
N LEU A 7 8.61 -33.93 4.22
CA LEU A 7 7.15 -33.81 4.16
C LEU A 7 6.59 -32.97 5.32
N LEU A 8 7.17 -33.08 6.52
CA LEU A 8 6.77 -32.27 7.68
C LEU A 8 7.10 -30.78 7.49
N PHE A 9 8.25 -30.47 6.87
CA PHE A 9 8.66 -29.08 6.60
C PHE A 9 7.81 -28.42 5.50
N ILE A 10 7.41 -29.19 4.48
CA ILE A 10 6.50 -28.70 3.43
C ILE A 10 5.10 -28.46 4.00
N ALA A 11 4.60 -29.35 4.89
CA ALA A 11 3.31 -29.19 5.52
C ALA A 11 3.23 -27.90 6.37
N VAL A 12 4.26 -27.62 7.20
CA VAL A 12 4.33 -26.39 8.03
C VAL A 12 4.43 -25.12 7.16
N LEU A 13 5.19 -25.14 6.07
CA LEU A 13 5.26 -24.01 5.12
C LEU A 13 3.92 -23.78 4.40
N THR A 14 3.16 -24.83 4.08
CA THR A 14 1.86 -24.67 3.42
C THR A 14 0.78 -24.13 4.36
N THR A 15 0.80 -24.46 5.64
CA THR A 15 -0.12 -23.89 6.63
C THR A 15 0.21 -22.46 6.98
N GLU A 16 1.48 -22.06 7.09
CA GLU A 16 1.85 -20.65 7.29
C GLU A 16 1.52 -19.77 6.06
N ILE A 17 1.71 -20.29 4.84
CA ILE A 17 1.33 -19.58 3.61
C ILE A 17 -0.20 -19.49 3.46
N ALA A 18 -0.94 -20.53 3.88
CA ALA A 18 -2.39 -20.49 3.93
C ALA A 18 -2.88 -19.45 4.96
N PHE A 19 -2.28 -19.41 6.16
CA PHE A 19 -2.63 -18.46 7.22
C PHE A 19 -2.37 -17.00 6.80
N LEU A 20 -1.28 -16.72 6.10
CA LEU A 20 -0.99 -15.40 5.53
C LEU A 20 -1.92 -15.03 4.36
N SER A 21 -2.42 -16.01 3.61
CA SER A 21 -3.32 -15.77 2.46
C SER A 21 -4.78 -15.52 2.85
N SER A 22 -5.25 -16.12 3.95
CA SER A 22 -6.56 -15.81 4.54
C SER A 22 -6.55 -14.49 5.32
N TYR A 23 -5.41 -14.11 5.91
CA TYR A 23 -5.28 -12.82 6.61
C TYR A 23 -5.22 -11.62 5.65
N ALA A 24 -4.56 -11.77 4.50
CA ALA A 24 -4.45 -10.69 3.50
C ALA A 24 -5.78 -10.34 2.80
N MET A 25 -6.72 -11.30 2.71
CA MET A 25 -8.05 -11.09 2.11
C MET A 25 -9.06 -10.46 3.10
N ALA A 26 -8.79 -10.52 4.41
CA ALA A 26 -9.69 -10.03 5.45
C ALA A 26 -9.36 -8.60 5.96
N GLU A 27 -8.17 -8.06 5.64
CA GLU A 27 -7.71 -6.75 6.13
C GLU A 27 -7.83 -5.60 5.11
N THR A 28 -8.51 -5.82 3.98
CA THR A 28 -8.76 -4.77 2.95
C THR A 28 -10.26 -4.50 2.72
N THR A 29 -11.12 -5.00 3.61
CA THR A 29 -12.56 -5.11 3.36
C THR A 29 -13.35 -3.91 3.88
N VAL A 30 -12.94 -3.20 4.93
CA VAL A 30 -13.81 -2.19 5.54
C VAL A 30 -13.92 -0.94 4.68
N TYR A 31 -12.80 -0.35 4.23
CA TYR A 31 -12.84 0.84 3.37
C TYR A 31 -13.52 0.57 2.02
N SER A 32 -13.19 -0.56 1.36
CA SER A 32 -13.75 -0.91 0.06
C SER A 32 -15.26 -1.20 0.15
N THR A 33 -15.70 -1.92 1.20
CA THR A 33 -17.13 -2.18 1.45
C THR A 33 -17.88 -0.89 1.77
N TRP A 34 -17.33 -0.03 2.64
CA TRP A 34 -17.91 1.27 2.95
C TRP A 34 -18.05 2.15 1.71
N LYS A 35 -16.98 2.28 0.91
CA LYS A 35 -16.99 3.09 -0.32
C LYS A 35 -18.01 2.58 -1.33
N ASN A 36 -18.11 1.27 -1.52
CA ASN A 36 -19.10 0.66 -2.42
C ASN A 36 -20.53 0.83 -1.90
N GLY A 37 -20.75 0.72 -0.59
CA GLY A 37 -22.04 0.99 0.06
C GLY A 37 -22.49 2.44 -0.07
N LYS A 38 -21.57 3.40 0.07
CA LYS A 38 -21.83 4.84 -0.13
C LYS A 38 -22.19 5.16 -1.59
N LEU A 39 -21.51 4.57 -2.56
CA LEU A 39 -21.85 4.71 -3.98
C LEU A 39 -23.26 4.18 -4.30
N ALA A 40 -23.75 3.21 -3.52
CA ALA A 40 -25.09 2.66 -3.67
C ALA A 40 -26.19 3.47 -2.94
N ASN A 41 -25.84 4.38 -2.02
CA ASN A 41 -26.79 5.11 -1.17
C ASN A 41 -26.45 6.63 -1.12
N THR A 42 -26.92 7.39 -2.10
CA THR A 42 -26.65 8.83 -2.26
C THR A 42 -27.63 9.75 -1.53
N THR A 43 -27.99 9.43 -0.29
CA THR A 43 -28.71 10.37 0.60
C THR A 43 -28.09 10.33 1.98
N TYR A 44 -27.07 11.16 2.21
CA TYR A 44 -26.56 11.38 3.56
C TYR A 44 -26.39 12.88 3.81
N VAL A 45 -26.95 13.31 4.94
CA VAL A 45 -27.01 14.70 5.38
C VAL A 45 -25.71 15.02 6.12
N ASN A 46 -25.05 16.10 5.69
CA ASN A 46 -23.84 16.63 6.31
C ASN A 46 -24.12 17.21 7.69
N THR A 47 -23.99 16.41 8.74
CA THR A 47 -23.78 16.91 10.10
C THR A 47 -22.64 16.11 10.73
N VAL A 48 -21.41 16.63 10.66
CA VAL A 48 -20.29 16.07 11.42
C VAL A 48 -20.45 16.53 12.87
N PRO A 49 -20.68 15.63 13.85
CA PRO A 49 -20.80 16.03 15.24
C PRO A 49 -19.44 16.49 15.75
N THR A 50 -19.42 17.56 16.54
CA THR A 50 -18.21 18.02 17.24
C THR A 50 -17.96 17.10 18.44
N TYR A 51 -17.24 16.00 18.25
CA TYR A 51 -16.89 15.06 19.32
C TYR A 51 -15.70 15.59 20.14
N GLU A 52 -15.98 16.10 21.33
CA GLU A 52 -14.95 16.68 22.20
C GLU A 52 -14.27 15.66 23.14
N ALA A 53 -14.84 14.48 23.45
CA ALA A 53 -14.31 13.59 24.48
C ALA A 53 -14.00 12.15 24.03
N ASP A 54 -12.84 11.61 24.44
CA ASP A 54 -12.45 10.20 24.28
C ASP A 54 -13.45 9.21 24.94
N LYS A 55 -14.30 9.70 25.85
CA LYS A 55 -15.36 8.92 26.50
C LYS A 55 -16.41 8.42 25.50
N ASP A 56 -16.65 9.16 24.42
CA ASP A 56 -17.66 8.84 23.42
C ASP A 56 -17.20 7.74 22.44
N LEU A 57 -15.91 7.42 22.45
CA LEU A 57 -15.32 6.34 21.66
C LEU A 57 -15.32 5.00 22.40
N LYS A 58 -15.49 5.03 23.73
CA LYS A 58 -15.47 3.83 24.57
C LYS A 58 -16.73 3.00 24.30
N GLY A 59 -16.53 1.75 23.88
CA GLY A 59 -17.63 0.82 23.59
C GLY A 59 -18.01 0.72 22.10
N LYS A 60 -17.47 1.58 21.24
CA LYS A 60 -17.59 1.41 19.79
C LYS A 60 -16.84 0.17 19.32
N SER A 61 -17.42 -0.57 18.39
CA SER A 61 -16.73 -1.70 17.76
C SER A 61 -15.59 -1.19 16.86
N PHE A 62 -14.64 -2.08 16.54
CA PHE A 62 -13.58 -1.77 15.59
C PHE A 62 -14.16 -1.31 14.25
N GLN A 63 -15.22 -1.98 13.77
CA GLN A 63 -15.87 -1.66 12.50
C GLN A 63 -16.52 -0.27 12.54
N ASP A 64 -17.22 0.09 13.62
CA ASP A 64 -17.83 1.42 13.76
C ASP A 64 -16.75 2.51 13.77
N LEU A 65 -15.65 2.30 14.51
CA LEU A 65 -14.53 3.23 14.53
C LEU A 65 -13.91 3.43 13.15
N MET A 66 -13.76 2.36 12.36
CA MET A 66 -13.23 2.45 11.01
C MET A 66 -14.18 3.18 10.06
N VAL A 67 -15.48 2.85 10.08
CA VAL A 67 -16.51 3.48 9.22
C VAL A 67 -16.64 4.96 9.53
N GLU A 68 -16.85 5.32 10.80
CA GLU A 68 -16.92 6.73 11.23
C GLU A 68 -15.60 7.46 10.95
N GLY A 69 -14.47 6.76 11.07
CA GLY A 69 -13.15 7.30 10.75
C GLY A 69 -13.04 7.71 9.29
N PHE A 70 -13.53 6.86 8.37
CA PHE A 70 -13.55 7.16 6.94
C PHE A 70 -14.48 8.33 6.61
N GLU A 71 -15.67 8.35 7.22
CA GLU A 71 -16.62 9.45 7.04
C GLU A 71 -16.05 10.78 7.53
N ALA A 72 -15.45 10.79 8.72
CA ALA A 72 -14.77 11.95 9.25
C ALA A 72 -13.63 12.41 8.33
N TYR A 73 -12.84 11.46 7.81
CA TYR A 73 -11.72 11.77 6.92
C TYR A 73 -12.18 12.44 5.63
N GLU A 74 -13.19 11.87 4.97
CA GLU A 74 -13.72 12.34 3.68
C GLU A 74 -14.45 13.68 3.81
N ASN A 75 -14.97 13.99 4.99
CA ASN A 75 -15.54 15.29 5.33
C ASN A 75 -14.48 16.30 5.84
N ASN A 76 -13.19 16.04 5.63
CA ASN A 76 -12.06 16.88 6.09
C ASN A 76 -11.99 17.11 7.61
N ALA A 77 -12.70 16.29 8.41
CA ALA A 77 -12.63 16.31 9.87
C ALA A 77 -11.42 15.50 10.37
N HIS A 78 -10.22 15.82 9.87
CA HIS A 78 -9.02 15.00 10.04
C HIS A 78 -8.61 14.78 11.50
N LYS A 79 -8.84 15.75 12.39
CA LYS A 79 -8.63 15.59 13.84
C LYS A 79 -9.51 14.49 14.43
N HIS A 80 -10.76 14.41 13.99
CA HIS A 80 -11.72 13.43 14.47
C HIS A 80 -11.39 12.04 13.89
N ALA A 81 -11.12 11.98 12.57
CA ALA A 81 -10.63 10.77 11.91
C ALA A 81 -9.38 10.21 12.60
N TRP A 82 -8.42 11.08 12.93
CA TRP A 82 -7.20 10.72 13.66
C TRP A 82 -7.49 10.04 15.01
N ARG A 83 -8.39 10.60 15.81
CA ARG A 83 -8.81 9.98 17.08
C ARG A 83 -9.45 8.61 16.88
N LEU A 84 -10.35 8.50 15.90
CA LEU A 84 -11.06 7.25 15.58
C LEU A 84 -10.09 6.15 15.14
N PHE A 85 -9.19 6.44 14.20
CA PHE A 85 -8.19 5.47 13.73
C PHE A 85 -7.14 5.14 14.79
N SER A 86 -6.78 6.10 15.65
CA SER A 86 -5.91 5.84 16.81
C SER A 86 -6.55 4.81 17.75
N TYR A 87 -7.85 4.97 18.05
CA TYR A 87 -8.61 4.01 18.86
C TYR A 87 -8.76 2.65 18.17
N ALA A 88 -9.10 2.63 16.88
CA ALA A 88 -9.20 1.38 16.11
C ALA A 88 -7.88 0.59 16.13
N SER A 89 -6.75 1.29 15.95
CA SER A 89 -5.42 0.68 15.99
C SER A 89 -5.04 0.13 17.36
N LYS A 90 -5.50 0.77 18.44
CA LYS A 90 -5.33 0.25 19.81
C LYS A 90 -6.20 -0.97 20.08
N GLN A 91 -7.43 -1.02 19.55
CA GLN A 91 -8.32 -2.18 19.70
C GLN A 91 -7.79 -3.42 18.97
N ARG A 92 -7.14 -3.22 17.80
CA ARG A 92 -6.53 -4.30 17.02
C ARG A 92 -5.07 -3.99 16.68
N PRO A 93 -4.15 -4.16 17.65
CA PRO A 93 -2.73 -3.89 17.42
C PRO A 93 -2.20 -4.64 16.20
N GLY A 94 -1.60 -3.89 15.28
CA GLY A 94 -1.01 -4.44 14.07
C GLY A 94 -1.97 -4.64 12.90
N ASN A 95 -3.26 -4.28 13.00
CA ASN A 95 -4.11 -4.17 11.83
C ASN A 95 -3.56 -3.08 10.90
N VAL A 96 -3.20 -3.47 9.67
CA VAL A 96 -2.49 -2.56 8.75
C VAL A 96 -3.38 -1.41 8.29
N GLU A 97 -4.67 -1.69 8.07
CA GLU A 97 -5.65 -0.71 7.59
C GLU A 97 -5.80 0.45 8.58
N SER A 98 -6.10 0.17 9.85
CA SER A 98 -6.25 1.20 10.88
C SER A 98 -4.95 1.99 11.08
N ASN A 99 -3.79 1.31 11.02
CA ASN A 99 -2.48 1.94 11.20
C ASN A 99 -2.14 2.92 10.06
N VAL A 100 -2.44 2.55 8.81
CA VAL A 100 -2.27 3.44 7.64
C VAL A 100 -3.16 4.66 7.78
N TRP A 101 -4.43 4.47 8.10
CA TRP A 101 -5.38 5.58 8.21
C TRP A 101 -5.12 6.48 9.41
N HIS A 102 -4.60 5.95 10.52
CA HIS A 102 -4.12 6.76 11.64
C HIS A 102 -2.97 7.67 11.21
N ALA A 103 -1.97 7.16 10.51
CA ALA A 103 -0.85 7.98 10.03
C ALA A 103 -1.29 9.04 8.99
N LYS A 104 -2.20 8.69 8.07
CA LYS A 104 -2.74 9.63 7.08
C LYS A 104 -3.52 10.77 7.74
N SER A 105 -4.43 10.43 8.64
CA SER A 105 -5.25 11.41 9.36
C SER A 105 -4.43 12.30 10.29
N GLU A 106 -3.40 11.75 10.93
CA GLU A 106 -2.44 12.53 11.69
C GLU A 106 -1.71 13.55 10.82
N TYR A 107 -1.21 13.10 9.66
CA TYR A 107 -0.54 13.98 8.71
C TYR A 107 -1.47 15.14 8.30
N GLN A 108 -2.69 14.85 7.84
CA GLN A 108 -3.62 15.90 7.39
C GLN A 108 -4.04 16.85 8.51
N HIS A 109 -4.35 16.32 9.69
CA HIS A 109 -4.70 17.13 10.86
C HIS A 109 -3.59 18.13 11.21
N LEU A 110 -2.33 17.69 11.19
CA LEU A 110 -1.19 18.53 11.52
C LEU A 110 -0.76 19.45 10.38
N LEU A 111 -0.99 19.06 9.12
CA LEU A 111 -0.64 19.86 7.95
C LEU A 111 -1.33 21.22 8.01
N HIS A 112 -2.62 21.24 8.34
CA HIS A 112 -3.40 22.47 8.46
C HIS A 112 -3.06 23.31 9.70
N ARG A 113 -2.61 22.68 10.79
CA ARG A 113 -2.40 23.34 12.07
C ARG A 113 -0.97 23.84 12.27
N ASP A 114 0.01 23.00 11.94
CA ASP A 114 1.40 23.17 12.34
C ASP A 114 2.39 23.15 11.15
N GLY A 115 1.90 22.91 9.92
CA GLY A 115 2.69 22.88 8.70
C GLY A 115 3.33 21.53 8.39
N GLU A 116 3.86 21.42 7.16
CA GLU A 116 4.31 20.17 6.55
C GLU A 116 5.42 19.47 7.33
N SER A 117 6.40 20.22 7.83
CA SER A 117 7.54 19.66 8.56
C SER A 117 7.11 18.88 9.81
N ARG A 118 6.19 19.45 10.60
CA ARG A 118 5.67 18.78 11.80
C ARG A 118 4.74 17.63 11.43
N ALA A 119 3.83 17.83 10.46
CA ALA A 119 2.95 16.78 9.97
C ALA A 119 3.71 15.53 9.52
N LYS A 120 4.76 15.73 8.72
CA LYS A 120 5.66 14.68 8.25
C LYS A 120 6.35 13.96 9.42
N LYS A 121 6.91 14.72 10.37
CA LYS A 121 7.62 14.16 11.53
C LYS A 121 6.71 13.26 12.37
N GLU A 122 5.53 13.73 12.75
CA GLU A 122 4.61 12.97 13.61
C GLU A 122 4.05 11.73 12.89
N ALA A 123 3.64 11.87 11.61
CA ALA A 123 3.19 10.73 10.83
C ALA A 123 4.27 9.65 10.69
N LEU A 124 5.55 10.04 10.54
CA LEU A 124 6.68 9.08 10.54
C LEU A 124 6.87 8.41 11.90
N ILE A 125 6.71 9.14 13.01
CA ILE A 125 6.76 8.57 14.36
C ILE A 125 5.69 7.49 14.49
N THR A 126 4.45 7.80 14.09
CA THR A 126 3.33 6.85 14.12
C THR A 126 3.59 5.61 13.27
N VAL A 127 4.04 5.77 12.01
CA VAL A 127 4.36 4.62 11.15
C VAL A 127 5.52 3.80 11.73
N ASN A 128 6.56 4.43 12.27
CA ASN A 128 7.69 3.74 12.89
C ASN A 128 7.30 2.96 14.15
N ASN A 129 6.36 3.46 14.94
CA ASN A 129 5.82 2.72 16.08
C ASN A 129 5.16 1.42 15.61
N TYR A 130 4.35 1.47 14.55
CA TYR A 130 3.73 0.26 13.99
C TYR A 130 4.72 -0.70 13.33
N LEU A 131 5.77 -0.18 12.69
CA LEU A 131 6.85 -1.01 12.14
C LEU A 131 7.71 -1.66 13.22
N ARG A 132 7.76 -1.11 14.44
CA ARG A 132 8.42 -1.76 15.58
C ARG A 132 7.70 -3.06 15.96
N ASP A 133 6.37 -3.02 15.97
CA ASP A 133 5.54 -4.18 16.30
C ASP A 133 5.49 -5.20 15.15
N LYS A 134 5.47 -4.72 13.90
CA LYS A 134 5.46 -5.55 12.68
C LYS A 134 6.59 -5.15 11.73
N PRO A 135 7.84 -5.53 12.04
CA PRO A 135 8.98 -5.19 11.20
C PRO A 135 8.82 -5.78 9.80
N LYS A 136 9.31 -5.05 8.79
CA LYS A 136 9.26 -5.44 7.37
C LYS A 136 7.83 -5.54 6.80
N ASN A 137 6.82 -4.96 7.44
CA ASN A 137 5.49 -4.83 6.83
C ASN A 137 5.57 -3.97 5.57
N TYR A 138 5.38 -4.59 4.40
CA TYR A 138 5.62 -3.94 3.12
C TYR A 138 4.70 -2.74 2.83
N VAL A 139 3.48 -2.74 3.37
CA VAL A 139 2.50 -1.65 3.23
C VAL A 139 2.97 -0.44 4.03
N LEU A 140 3.27 -0.63 5.32
CA LEU A 140 3.76 0.43 6.19
C LEU A 140 5.12 0.97 5.74
N GLU A 141 6.03 0.11 5.27
CA GLU A 141 7.31 0.53 4.70
C GLU A 141 7.15 1.38 3.44
N SER A 142 6.13 1.08 2.62
CA SER A 142 5.84 1.86 1.42
C SER A 142 5.22 3.22 1.76
N LEU A 143 4.34 3.27 2.76
CA LEU A 143 3.81 4.52 3.30
C LEU A 143 4.92 5.38 3.91
N LYS A 144 5.81 4.79 4.72
CA LYS A 144 6.98 5.46 5.32
C LYS A 144 7.84 6.12 4.25
N ARG A 145 8.26 5.38 3.21
CA ARG A 145 9.06 5.93 2.10
C ARG A 145 8.37 7.09 1.39
N ARG A 146 7.04 7.03 1.25
CA ARG A 146 6.26 8.12 0.65
C ARG A 146 6.37 9.39 1.48
N ILE A 147 6.11 9.27 2.78
CA ILE A 147 6.23 10.39 3.73
C ILE A 147 7.67 10.94 3.75
N GLU A 148 8.68 10.07 3.81
CA GLU A 148 10.11 10.46 3.78
C GLU A 148 10.47 11.29 2.54
N ARG A 149 9.90 10.96 1.38
CA ARG A 149 10.08 11.69 0.11
C ARG A 149 9.28 13.00 0.04
N GLY A 150 8.49 13.35 1.05
CA GLY A 150 7.62 14.55 1.01
C GLY A 150 6.42 14.38 0.08
N LEU A 151 6.09 13.15 -0.30
CA LEU A 151 4.87 12.89 -1.07
C LEU A 151 3.68 12.86 -0.11
N ASN A 152 2.57 13.48 -0.51
CA ASN A 152 1.34 13.50 0.28
C ASN A 152 0.85 12.05 0.56
N PRO A 153 0.69 11.62 1.83
CA PRO A 153 0.20 10.30 2.19
C PRO A 153 -1.15 9.92 1.60
N ASP A 154 -1.97 10.89 1.19
CA ASP A 154 -3.29 10.66 0.61
C ASP A 154 -3.22 9.99 -0.74
N SER A 155 -2.13 10.23 -1.46
CA SER A 155 -1.84 9.53 -2.71
C SER A 155 -1.35 8.09 -2.51
N PHE A 156 -1.21 7.61 -1.27
CA PHE A 156 -0.98 6.19 -0.99
C PHE A 156 -2.28 5.40 -1.07
N SER A 157 -2.27 4.34 -1.89
CA SER A 157 -3.40 3.43 -2.04
C SER A 157 -3.09 2.02 -1.51
N MET A 158 -3.83 1.57 -0.51
CA MET A 158 -3.75 0.19 -0.05
C MET A 158 -4.25 -0.81 -1.10
N GLU A 159 -5.19 -0.40 -1.94
CA GLU A 159 -5.67 -1.20 -3.07
C GLU A 159 -4.52 -1.44 -4.08
N ALA A 160 -3.79 -0.38 -4.45
CA ALA A 160 -2.61 -0.52 -5.30
C ALA A 160 -1.57 -1.46 -4.68
N MET A 161 -1.39 -1.37 -3.35
CA MET A 161 -0.47 -2.25 -2.62
C MET A 161 -0.91 -3.70 -2.59
N GLN A 162 -2.22 -3.98 -2.53
CA GLN A 162 -2.75 -5.33 -2.64
C GLN A 162 -2.39 -5.94 -4.00
N PHE A 163 -2.59 -5.18 -5.09
CA PHE A 163 -2.14 -5.59 -6.42
C PHE A 163 -0.63 -5.89 -6.48
N VAL A 164 0.21 -5.09 -5.79
CA VAL A 164 1.66 -5.40 -5.68
C VAL A 164 1.91 -6.73 -4.98
N LEU A 165 1.24 -7.00 -3.86
CA LEU A 165 1.41 -8.24 -3.11
C LEU A 165 1.02 -9.47 -3.94
N ASP A 166 -0.11 -9.40 -4.64
CA ASP A 166 -0.57 -10.45 -5.53
C ASP A 166 0.36 -10.62 -6.73
N ALA A 167 0.85 -9.51 -7.30
CA ALA A 167 1.82 -9.52 -8.39
C ALA A 167 3.13 -10.21 -7.98
N ARG A 168 3.61 -9.98 -6.76
CA ARG A 168 4.80 -10.65 -6.20
C ARG A 168 4.58 -12.15 -6.02
N LYS A 169 3.41 -12.54 -5.54
CA LYS A 169 3.03 -13.96 -5.40
C LYS A 169 3.02 -14.66 -6.76
N ALA A 170 2.42 -14.04 -7.78
CA ALA A 170 2.45 -14.55 -9.15
C ALA A 170 3.89 -14.63 -9.71
N TYR A 171 4.69 -13.58 -9.49
CA TYR A 171 6.09 -13.54 -9.91
C TYR A 171 6.92 -14.69 -9.29
N GLY A 172 6.73 -14.97 -8.00
CA GLY A 172 7.39 -16.06 -7.28
C GLY A 172 7.05 -17.44 -7.86
N LYS A 173 5.83 -17.59 -8.40
CA LYS A 173 5.39 -18.80 -9.13
C LYS A 173 5.87 -18.83 -10.59
N LYS A 174 6.68 -17.84 -11.01
CA LYS A 174 7.12 -17.63 -12.40
C LYS A 174 5.97 -17.37 -13.38
N ASP A 175 4.77 -17.05 -12.89
CA ASP A 175 3.66 -16.58 -13.70
C ASP A 175 3.84 -15.08 -13.99
N TYR A 176 4.75 -14.81 -14.94
CA TYR A 176 5.14 -13.45 -15.26
C TYR A 176 4.04 -12.66 -15.97
N LYS A 177 3.13 -13.34 -16.68
CA LYS A 177 2.00 -12.70 -17.37
C LYS A 177 0.97 -12.18 -16.37
N THR A 178 0.57 -13.00 -15.41
CA THR A 178 -0.33 -12.56 -14.33
C THR A 178 0.36 -11.50 -13.48
N SER A 179 1.63 -11.70 -13.14
CA SER A 179 2.42 -10.72 -12.38
C SER A 179 2.46 -9.35 -13.06
N SER A 180 2.76 -9.28 -14.36
CA SER A 180 2.82 -8.00 -15.08
C SER A 180 1.46 -7.32 -15.13
N ALA A 181 0.37 -8.08 -15.32
CA ALA A 181 -0.98 -7.52 -15.35
C ALA A 181 -1.40 -6.93 -13.99
N LEU A 182 -1.05 -7.60 -12.88
CA LEU A 182 -1.32 -7.09 -11.54
C LEU A 182 -0.48 -5.85 -11.21
N TYR A 183 0.81 -5.85 -11.59
CA TYR A 183 1.62 -4.64 -11.45
C TYR A 183 1.12 -3.47 -12.30
N ALA A 184 0.62 -3.72 -13.51
CA ALA A 184 0.01 -2.70 -14.36
C ALA A 184 -1.17 -2.02 -13.65
N LYS A 185 -2.10 -2.80 -13.09
CA LYS A 185 -3.21 -2.27 -12.28
C LYS A 185 -2.72 -1.46 -11.06
N SER A 186 -1.69 -1.95 -10.38
CA SER A 186 -1.12 -1.23 -9.23
C SER A 186 -0.62 0.17 -9.62
N VAL A 187 0.10 0.30 -10.74
CA VAL A 187 0.67 1.60 -11.14
C VAL A 187 -0.33 2.53 -11.80
N GLU A 188 -1.45 2.00 -12.30
CA GLU A 188 -2.60 2.80 -12.72
C GLU A 188 -3.29 3.47 -11.53
N ILE A 189 -3.42 2.75 -10.41
CA ILE A 189 -4.04 3.27 -9.18
C ILE A 189 -3.08 4.17 -8.40
N ASP A 190 -1.81 3.77 -8.29
CA ASP A 190 -0.77 4.53 -7.58
C ASP A 190 0.49 4.69 -8.45
N PRO A 191 0.56 5.74 -9.29
CA PRO A 191 1.69 5.97 -10.17
C PRO A 191 2.98 6.38 -9.43
N HIS A 192 2.90 6.79 -8.16
CA HIS A 192 4.07 7.19 -7.36
C HIS A 192 4.72 6.00 -6.62
N ASN A 193 4.25 4.77 -6.86
CA ASN A 193 4.90 3.57 -6.40
C ASN A 193 6.03 3.16 -7.35
N ALA A 194 7.19 3.80 -7.21
CA ALA A 194 8.37 3.53 -8.04
C ALA A 194 8.82 2.05 -8.05
N VAL A 195 8.63 1.35 -6.92
CA VAL A 195 8.95 -0.09 -6.79
C VAL A 195 8.00 -0.94 -7.64
N ALA A 196 6.72 -0.56 -7.73
CA ALA A 196 5.76 -1.24 -8.58
C ALA A 196 6.11 -1.05 -10.07
N TRP A 197 6.53 0.14 -10.50
CA TRP A 197 7.00 0.37 -11.88
C TRP A 197 8.22 -0.48 -12.25
N ASP A 198 9.22 -0.52 -11.37
CA ASP A 198 10.42 -1.34 -11.58
C ASP A 198 10.08 -2.83 -11.68
N SER A 199 9.19 -3.28 -10.80
CA SER A 199 8.75 -4.68 -10.77
C SER A 199 7.83 -5.02 -11.95
N TYR A 200 7.00 -4.07 -12.40
CA TYR A 200 6.19 -4.19 -13.61
C TYR A 200 7.08 -4.43 -14.82
N ALA A 201 8.06 -3.55 -15.05
CA ALA A 201 9.02 -3.67 -16.14
C ALA A 201 9.74 -5.03 -16.11
N ALA A 202 10.17 -5.49 -14.93
CA ALA A 202 10.82 -6.79 -14.79
C ALA A 202 9.90 -7.99 -15.09
N ALA A 203 8.65 -7.96 -14.62
CA ALA A 203 7.65 -8.99 -14.90
C ALA A 203 7.30 -9.02 -16.39
N PHE A 204 7.04 -7.85 -16.99
CA PHE A 204 6.73 -7.70 -18.41
C PHE A 204 7.87 -8.19 -19.31
N TYR A 205 9.12 -7.81 -19.01
CA TYR A 205 10.28 -8.32 -19.72
C TYR A 205 10.37 -9.85 -19.72
N ARG A 206 9.98 -10.49 -18.62
CA ARG A 206 10.01 -11.96 -18.48
C ARG A 206 8.79 -12.65 -19.08
N SER A 207 7.66 -11.97 -19.24
CA SER A 207 6.48 -12.52 -19.90
C SER A 207 6.59 -12.53 -21.42
N LEU A 208 7.45 -11.67 -21.99
CA LEU A 208 7.65 -11.58 -23.43
C LEU A 208 8.51 -12.73 -23.97
N THR A 209 8.17 -13.17 -25.18
CA THR A 209 9.02 -14.02 -26.03
C THR A 209 9.92 -13.17 -26.93
N GLY A 210 10.82 -13.80 -27.69
CA GLY A 210 11.71 -13.10 -28.63
C GLY A 210 13.08 -12.73 -28.07
N SER A 211 13.82 -11.96 -28.87
CA SER A 211 15.20 -11.57 -28.57
C SER A 211 15.28 -10.72 -27.30
N LYS A 212 16.46 -10.66 -26.67
CA LYS A 212 16.68 -9.77 -25.51
C LYS A 212 16.51 -8.29 -25.89
N GLU A 213 16.68 -7.95 -27.16
CA GLU A 213 16.63 -6.58 -27.67
C GLU A 213 15.19 -6.10 -27.85
N GLU A 214 14.35 -6.89 -28.51
CA GLU A 214 12.91 -6.60 -28.65
C GLU A 214 12.25 -6.44 -27.28
N ARG A 215 12.56 -7.33 -26.34
CA ARG A 215 12.04 -7.23 -24.97
C ARG A 215 12.50 -5.98 -24.24
N ARG A 216 13.74 -5.53 -24.45
CA ARG A 216 14.23 -4.26 -23.90
C ARG A 216 13.52 -3.06 -24.51
N ARG A 217 13.36 -3.03 -25.84
CA ARG A 217 12.60 -1.97 -26.53
C ARG A 217 11.17 -1.89 -26.01
N ALA A 218 10.51 -3.04 -25.81
CA ALA A 218 9.14 -3.08 -25.29
C ALA A 218 9.04 -2.66 -23.80
N THR A 219 10.08 -2.91 -23.00
CA THR A 219 10.06 -2.62 -21.55
C THR A 219 10.50 -1.18 -21.24
N LEU A 220 11.31 -0.55 -22.09
CA LEU A 220 11.85 0.79 -21.85
C LEU A 220 10.76 1.85 -21.61
N PRO A 221 9.65 1.92 -22.38
CA PRO A 221 8.58 2.88 -22.13
C PRO A 221 7.93 2.75 -20.74
N ILE A 222 7.86 1.53 -20.19
CA ILE A 222 7.33 1.30 -18.83
C ILE A 222 8.25 1.95 -17.79
N LEU A 223 9.57 1.75 -17.94
CA LEU A 223 10.55 2.34 -17.03
C LEU A 223 10.55 3.87 -17.12
N GLU A 224 10.51 4.42 -18.33
CA GLU A 224 10.48 5.87 -18.57
C GLU A 224 9.20 6.51 -18.01
N LYS A 225 8.04 5.89 -18.22
CA LYS A 225 6.77 6.33 -17.61
C LYS A 225 6.81 6.23 -16.09
N GLY A 226 7.39 5.16 -15.54
CA GLY A 226 7.56 5.04 -14.10
C GLY A 226 8.46 6.13 -13.51
N TYR A 227 9.53 6.48 -14.23
CA TYR A 227 10.45 7.53 -13.83
C TYR A 227 9.84 8.93 -13.95
N SER A 228 8.95 9.20 -14.92
CA SER A 228 8.27 10.50 -15.02
C SER A 228 7.40 10.80 -13.80
N PHE A 229 6.84 9.79 -13.13
CA PHE A 229 6.13 9.94 -11.85
C PHE A 229 7.06 9.89 -10.62
N ASN A 230 8.30 9.42 -10.80
CA ASN A 230 9.24 9.13 -9.72
C ASN A 230 10.68 9.55 -10.09
N PRO A 231 10.92 10.84 -10.37
CA PRO A 231 12.20 11.31 -10.90
C PRO A 231 13.37 11.07 -9.94
N ASP A 232 13.12 11.01 -8.63
CA ASP A 232 14.16 10.81 -7.62
C ASP A 232 14.47 9.32 -7.35
N HIS A 233 13.88 8.39 -8.09
CA HIS A 233 14.07 6.97 -7.85
C HIS A 233 15.27 6.39 -8.61
N ASP A 234 16.43 6.39 -7.97
CA ASP A 234 17.72 5.95 -8.54
C ASP A 234 17.68 4.62 -9.28
N LYS A 235 16.95 3.64 -8.74
CA LYS A 235 16.91 2.30 -9.34
C LYS A 235 16.20 2.33 -10.70
N LEU A 236 15.16 3.15 -10.85
CA LEU A 236 14.46 3.30 -12.13
C LEU A 236 15.41 3.95 -13.15
N LYS A 237 16.08 5.05 -12.77
CA LYS A 237 17.09 5.72 -13.61
C LYS A 237 18.17 4.75 -14.08
N ARG A 238 18.79 4.02 -13.15
CA ARG A 238 19.82 3.01 -13.49
C ARG A 238 19.31 1.93 -14.44
N ASN A 239 18.06 1.50 -14.31
CA ASN A 239 17.47 0.50 -15.19
C ASN A 239 17.15 1.06 -16.59
N ILE A 240 16.75 2.34 -16.68
CA ILE A 240 16.61 3.06 -17.96
C ILE A 240 17.97 3.14 -18.65
N ASP A 241 18.99 3.67 -17.97
CA ASP A 241 20.33 3.88 -18.53
C ASP A 241 20.92 2.56 -19.03
N ARG A 242 20.87 1.51 -18.19
CA ARG A 242 21.32 0.16 -18.57
C ARG A 242 20.57 -0.39 -19.79
N THR A 243 19.28 -0.11 -19.90
CA THR A 243 18.47 -0.58 -21.02
C THR A 243 18.86 0.16 -22.30
N LYS A 244 19.04 1.49 -22.24
CA LYS A 244 19.51 2.32 -23.36
C LYS A 244 20.90 1.93 -23.85
N THR A 245 21.88 1.77 -22.96
CA THR A 245 23.25 1.35 -23.32
C THR A 245 23.27 0.01 -24.06
N ARG A 246 22.43 -0.94 -23.64
CA ARG A 246 22.33 -2.26 -24.28
C ARG A 246 21.60 -2.26 -25.63
N LEU A 247 20.88 -1.19 -25.93
CA LEU A 247 20.22 -0.99 -27.22
C LEU A 247 21.11 -0.22 -28.21
N SER A 248 22.06 0.58 -27.71
CA SER A 248 22.98 1.37 -28.54
C SER A 248 24.31 0.66 -28.89
N THR A 249 24.58 -0.51 -28.32
CA THR A 249 25.84 -1.27 -28.48
C THR A 249 25.77 -2.33 -29.58
N LYS A 250 24.82 -2.19 -30.51
CA LYS A 250 24.59 -3.08 -31.64
C LYS A 250 24.28 -2.24 -32.88
#